data_AF-A0AAE2MBI1-F1
#
_entry.id   AF-A0AAE2MBI1-F1
#
_cell.length_a   1.000
_cell.length_b   1.000
_cell.length_c   1.000
_cell.angle_alpha   90.00
_cell.angle_beta   90.00
_cell.angle_gamma   90.00
#
_symmetry.space_group_name_H-M   'P 1'
#
loop_
_entity.id
_entity.type
_entity.pdbx_description
1 polymer ?
#
loop_
_entity_poly.entity_id
_entity_poly.type
_entity_poly.pdbx_seq_one_letter_code
_entity_poly.pdbx_strand_id
1 'polypeptide(L)'
;MDSPTSSEQLTNYSELIQTLLSNIEVLVNDNNADEARPLLDTLNVELKQWCESSDGPSAKQLELIQLSINTILVKANSAKNESSKAIIKHKKSGKAIKAYKASR
;
A
#
# COMPACT_ATOMS: atom_id res chain seq x y z
N MET A 1 5.27 -15.10 -36.44
CA MET A 1 5.67 -14.84 -35.05
C MET A 1 5.73 -13.34 -34.94
N ASP A 2 4.58 -12.72 -34.69
CA ASP A 2 4.49 -11.27 -34.56
C ASP A 2 5.01 -10.91 -33.18
N SER A 3 6.17 -10.25 -33.13
CA SER A 3 6.67 -9.66 -31.90
C SER A 3 5.64 -8.62 -31.41
N PRO A 4 5.25 -8.62 -30.13
CA PRO A 4 4.41 -7.56 -29.59
C PRO A 4 5.07 -6.21 -29.89
N THR A 5 4.29 -5.27 -30.42
CA THR A 5 4.74 -3.90 -30.69
C THR A 5 5.06 -3.22 -29.35
N SER A 6 6.21 -2.54 -29.21
CA SER A 6 6.62 -1.81 -27.97
C SER A 6 5.50 -1.00 -27.31
N SER A 7 4.59 -0.44 -28.12
CA SER A 7 3.43 0.33 -27.69
C SER A 7 2.41 -0.46 -26.84
N GLU A 8 2.24 -1.78 -27.06
CA GLU A 8 1.33 -2.63 -26.27
C GLU A 8 1.95 -3.06 -24.93
N GLN A 9 3.28 -3.23 -24.87
CA GLN A 9 3.98 -3.49 -23.60
C GLN A 9 4.01 -2.25 -22.70
N LEU A 10 4.13 -1.05 -23.29
CA LEU A 10 4.11 0.23 -22.60
C LEU A 10 2.77 0.54 -21.91
N THR A 11 1.64 0.31 -22.59
CA THR A 11 0.31 0.44 -21.97
C THR A 11 0.12 -0.58 -20.85
N ASN A 12 0.68 -1.78 -21.00
CA ASN A 12 0.57 -2.84 -20.00
C ASN A 12 1.21 -2.46 -18.66
N TYR A 13 2.47 -1.99 -18.65
CA TYR A 13 3.14 -1.63 -17.40
C TYR A 13 2.46 -0.46 -16.70
N SER A 14 2.15 0.63 -17.41
CA SER A 14 1.56 1.81 -16.77
C SER A 14 0.20 1.49 -16.14
N GLU A 15 -0.66 0.73 -16.82
CA GLU A 15 -1.97 0.34 -16.30
C GLU A 15 -1.84 -0.68 -15.15
N LEU A 16 -0.93 -1.65 -15.27
CA LEU A 16 -0.66 -2.64 -14.24
C LEU A 16 -0.17 -1.99 -12.94
N ILE A 17 0.80 -1.08 -13.04
CA ILE A 17 1.33 -0.33 -11.89
C ILE A 17 0.24 0.47 -11.19
N GLN A 18 -0.60 1.20 -11.95
CA GLN A 18 -1.69 1.98 -11.37
C GLN A 18 -2.73 1.08 -10.70
N THR A 19 -3.05 -0.05 -11.31
CA THR A 19 -3.98 -1.04 -10.72
C THR A 19 -3.44 -1.60 -9.41
N LEU A 20 -2.15 -1.96 -9.37
CA LEU A 20 -1.49 -2.44 -8.14
C LEU A 20 -1.53 -1.36 -7.05
N LEU A 21 -1.20 -0.12 -7.38
CA LEU A 21 -1.26 1.01 -6.43
C LEU A 21 -2.68 1.23 -5.88
N SER A 22 -3.70 1.20 -6.74
CA SER A 22 -5.10 1.34 -6.30
C SER A 22 -5.54 0.18 -5.39
N ASN A 23 -5.19 -1.06 -5.72
CA ASN A 23 -5.53 -2.21 -4.89
C ASN A 23 -4.84 -2.17 -3.53
N ILE A 24 -3.55 -1.79 -3.49
CA ILE A 24 -2.80 -1.60 -2.24
C ILE A 24 -3.46 -0.49 -1.40
N GLU A 25 -3.87 0.61 -2.03
CA GLU A 25 -4.55 1.70 -1.33
C GLU A 25 -5.86 1.25 -0.67
N VAL A 26 -6.67 0.45 -1.37
CA VAL A 26 -7.91 -0.14 -0.80
C VAL A 26 -7.58 -0.98 0.42
N LEU A 27 -6.63 -1.91 0.30
CA LEU A 27 -6.25 -2.81 1.41
C LEU A 27 -5.68 -2.05 2.62
N VAL A 28 -4.93 -0.97 2.37
CA VAL A 28 -4.45 -0.09 3.45
C VAL A 28 -5.60 0.64 4.14
N ASN A 29 -6.61 1.10 3.39
CA ASN A 29 -7.81 1.73 3.97
C ASN A 29 -8.63 0.72 4.80
N ASP A 30 -8.67 -0.54 4.37
CA ASP A 30 -9.35 -1.65 5.06
C ASP A 30 -8.51 -2.24 6.21
N ASN A 31 -7.31 -1.68 6.46
CA ASN A 31 -6.36 -2.14 7.48
C ASN A 31 -5.97 -3.62 7.30
N ASN A 32 -5.94 -4.10 6.06
CA ASN A 32 -5.62 -5.47 5.66
C ASN A 32 -4.17 -5.54 5.13
N ALA A 33 -3.21 -5.50 6.06
CA ALA A 33 -1.80 -5.50 5.72
C ALA A 33 -1.30 -6.84 5.15
N ASP A 34 -1.92 -7.96 5.54
CA ASP A 34 -1.52 -9.30 5.13
C ASP A 34 -1.77 -9.52 3.63
N GLU A 35 -2.93 -9.07 3.13
CA GLU A 35 -3.25 -9.13 1.70
C GLU A 35 -2.52 -8.06 0.86
N ALA A 36 -2.15 -6.92 1.47
CA ALA A 36 -1.40 -5.88 0.77
C ALA A 36 0.05 -6.31 0.48
N ARG A 37 0.62 -7.19 1.31
CA ARG A 37 2.03 -7.62 1.22
C ARG A 37 2.42 -8.22 -0.14
N PRO A 38 1.74 -9.25 -0.67
CA PRO A 38 2.09 -9.82 -1.97
C PRO A 38 1.96 -8.80 -3.11
N LEU A 39 1.00 -7.87 -3.04
CA LEU A 39 0.83 -6.84 -4.07
C LEU A 39 1.98 -5.83 -4.08
N LEU A 40 2.54 -5.50 -2.91
CA LEU A 40 3.72 -4.64 -2.81
C LEU A 40 4.96 -5.31 -3.40
N ASP A 41 5.14 -6.61 -3.16
CA ASP A 41 6.25 -7.37 -3.74
C ASP A 41 6.13 -7.42 -5.27
N THR A 42 4.92 -7.68 -5.80
CA THR A 42 4.65 -7.61 -7.25
C THR A 42 4.89 -6.21 -7.79
N LEU A 43 4.38 -5.15 -7.15
CA LEU A 43 4.59 -3.76 -7.57
C LEU A 43 6.09 -3.43 -7.71
N ASN A 44 6.92 -3.87 -6.76
CA ASN A 44 8.35 -3.61 -6.79
C ASN A 44 9.05 -4.34 -7.95
N VAL A 45 8.64 -5.57 -8.26
CA VAL A 45 9.17 -6.33 -9.40
C VAL A 45 8.79 -5.65 -10.72
N GLU A 46 7.51 -5.32 -10.90
CA GLU A 46 6.99 -4.71 -12.13
C GLU A 46 7.59 -3.30 -12.34
N LEU A 47 7.71 -2.49 -11.29
CA LEU A 47 8.34 -1.16 -11.38
C LEU A 47 9.80 -1.27 -11.82
N LYS A 48 10.54 -2.23 -11.23
CA LYS A 48 11.94 -2.44 -11.58
C LYS A 48 12.08 -2.89 -13.04
N GLN A 49 11.27 -3.86 -13.46
CA GLN A 49 11.26 -4.34 -14.84
C GLN A 49 10.91 -3.23 -15.83
N TRP A 50 9.93 -2.40 -15.52
CA TRP A 50 9.58 -1.26 -16.36
C TRP A 50 10.73 -0.26 -16.45
N CYS A 51 11.36 0.09 -15.33
CA CYS A 51 12.52 0.99 -15.30
C CYS A 51 13.75 0.46 -16.05
N GLU A 52 13.95 -0.86 -16.07
CA GLU A 52 15.07 -1.53 -16.77
C GLU A 52 14.76 -1.81 -18.26
N SER A 53 13.51 -1.63 -18.68
CA SER A 53 13.09 -1.86 -20.06
C SER A 53 13.60 -0.77 -21.02
N SER A 54 13.65 -1.08 -22.32
CA SER A 54 13.97 -0.10 -23.37
C SER A 54 12.99 1.07 -23.42
N ASP A 55 11.76 0.85 -22.94
CA ASP A 55 10.64 1.77 -22.95
C ASP A 55 10.23 2.13 -21.51
N GLY A 56 11.21 2.55 -20.71
CA GLY A 56 11.01 2.93 -19.32
C GLY A 56 10.06 4.12 -19.12
N PRO A 57 9.55 4.30 -17.88
CA PRO A 57 8.59 5.36 -17.57
C PRO A 57 9.21 6.74 -17.75
N SER A 58 8.40 7.68 -18.23
CA SER A 58 8.78 9.10 -18.24
C SER A 58 8.92 9.66 -16.81
N ALA A 59 9.66 10.76 -16.67
CA ALA A 59 9.80 11.45 -15.37
C ALA A 59 8.44 11.81 -14.76
N LYS A 60 7.48 12.25 -15.56
CA LYS A 60 6.11 12.57 -15.12
C LYS A 60 5.37 11.34 -14.59
N GLN A 61 5.52 10.18 -15.24
CA GLN A 61 4.92 8.93 -14.74
C GLN A 61 5.56 8.52 -13.41
N LEU A 62 6.87 8.64 -13.27
CA LEU A 62 7.58 8.36 -12.02
C LEU A 62 7.12 9.30 -10.88
N GLU A 63 6.94 10.59 -11.16
CA GLU A 63 6.40 11.55 -10.18
C GLU A 63 4.99 11.17 -9.70
N LEU A 64 4.11 10.76 -10.62
CA LEU A 64 2.76 10.32 -10.28
C LEU A 64 2.78 9.03 -9.44
N ILE A 65 3.62 8.07 -9.80
CA ILE A 65 3.80 6.83 -9.02
C ILE A 65 4.31 7.14 -7.62
N GLN A 66 5.32 8.02 -7.50
CA GLN A 66 5.88 8.43 -6.22
C GLN A 66 4.84 9.13 -5.34
N LEU A 67 4.00 9.99 -5.93
CA LEU A 67 2.90 10.65 -5.22
C LEU A 67 1.89 9.65 -4.67
N SER A 68 1.51 8.64 -5.46
CA SER A 68 0.60 7.58 -5.02
C SER A 68 1.21 6.76 -3.87
N ILE A 69 2.49 6.35 -3.99
CA ILE A 69 3.20 5.62 -2.93
C ILE A 69 3.24 6.45 -1.63
N ASN A 70 3.56 7.74 -1.72
CA ASN A 70 3.61 8.63 -0.55
C ASN A 70 2.24 8.77 0.11
N THR A 71 1.18 8.88 -0.68
CA THR A 71 -0.20 8.94 -0.19
C THR A 71 -0.57 7.67 0.59
N ILE A 72 -0.28 6.50 0.02
CA ILE A 72 -0.50 5.20 0.66
C ILE A 72 0.29 5.10 1.98
N LEU A 73 1.55 5.54 1.99
CA LEU A 73 2.40 5.52 3.18
C LEU A 73 1.84 6.37 4.32
N VAL A 74 1.30 7.56 4.01
CA VAL A 74 0.66 8.44 5.01
C VAL A 74 -0.58 7.78 5.60
N LYS A 75 -1.40 7.15 4.76
CA LYS A 75 -2.60 6.43 5.20
C LYS A 75 -2.26 5.24 6.10
N ALA A 76 -1.30 4.41 5.71
CA ALA A 76 -0.85 3.27 6.50
C ALA A 76 -0.31 3.69 7.88
N ASN A 77 0.48 4.77 7.95
CA ASN A 77 0.98 5.29 9.22
C ASN A 77 -0.14 5.85 10.12
N SER A 78 -1.15 6.48 9.52
CA SER A 78 -2.32 6.98 10.24
C SER A 78 -3.13 5.84 10.84
N ALA A 79 -3.39 4.77 10.07
CA ALA A 79 -4.09 3.58 10.55
C ALA A 79 -3.35 2.90 11.72
N LYS A 80 -2.02 2.74 11.62
CA LYS A 80 -1.17 2.21 12.70
C LYS A 80 -1.28 3.03 13.98
N ASN A 81 -1.30 4.35 13.85
CA ASN A 81 -1.40 5.27 14.99
C ASN A 81 -2.76 5.13 15.71
N GLU A 82 -3.86 5.08 14.95
CA GLU A 82 -5.20 4.89 15.52
C GLU A 82 -5.37 3.52 16.18
N SER A 83 -4.87 2.45 15.56
CA SER A 83 -4.86 1.12 16.17
C SER A 83 -4.09 1.10 17.50
N SER A 84 -2.92 1.75 17.54
CA SER A 84 -2.11 1.87 18.77
C SER A 84 -2.85 2.63 19.89
N LYS A 85 -3.52 3.74 19.55
CA LYS A 85 -4.35 4.51 20.49
C LYS A 85 -5.52 3.68 21.03
N ALA A 86 -6.20 2.92 20.17
CA ALA A 86 -7.32 2.07 20.55
C ALA A 86 -6.89 0.97 21.56
N ILE A 87 -5.76 0.31 21.31
CA ILE A 87 -5.19 -0.71 22.22
C ILE A 87 -4.84 -0.09 23.59
N ILE A 88 -4.21 1.09 23.60
CA ILE A 88 -3.88 1.79 24.85
C ILE A 88 -5.15 2.16 25.63
N LYS A 89 -6.19 2.67 24.96
CA LYS A 89 -7.49 2.97 25.57
C LYS A 89 -8.11 1.72 26.18
N HIS A 90 -8.12 0.61 25.45
CA HIS A 90 -8.63 -0.67 25.95
C HIS A 90 -7.87 -1.17 27.19
N LYS A 91 -6.53 -1.05 27.20
CA LYS A 91 -5.71 -1.36 28.39
C LYS A 91 -6.10 -0.52 29.62
N LYS A 92 -6.39 0.78 29.43
CA LYS A 92 -6.88 1.65 30.51
C LYS A 92 -8.25 1.18 31.02
N SER A 93 -9.18 0.85 30.12
CA SER A 93 -10.49 0.30 30.49
C SER A 93 -10.37 -1.00 31.29
N GLY A 94 -9.48 -1.92 30.88
CA GLY A 94 -9.21 -3.15 31.61
C GLY A 94 -8.66 -2.92 33.02
N LYS A 95 -7.78 -1.92 33.20
CA LYS A 95 -7.31 -1.52 34.55
C LYS A 95 -8.46 -0.99 35.41
N ALA A 96 -9.33 -0.16 34.86
CA ALA A 96 -10.49 0.39 35.58
C ALA A 96 -11.45 -0.73 36.04
N ILE A 97 -11.73 -1.71 35.16
CA ILE A 97 -12.58 -2.87 35.48
C ILE A 97 -11.95 -3.70 36.62
N LYS A 98 -10.63 -3.95 36.58
CA LYS A 98 -9.94 -4.69 37.64
C LYS A 98 -10.02 -3.96 38.99
N ALA A 99 -9.81 -2.64 39.00
CA ALA A 99 -9.91 -1.84 40.21
C ALA A 99 -11.32 -1.90 40.82
N TYR A 100 -12.37 -1.77 39.99
CA TYR A 100 -13.76 -1.88 40.43
C TYR A 100 -14.10 -3.24 41.04
N LYS A 101 -13.61 -4.34 40.43
CA LYS A 101 -13.80 -5.70 40.96
C LYS A 101 -13.07 -5.92 42.28
N ALA A 102 -11.93 -5.28 42.51
CA ALA A 102 -11.13 -5.41 43.73
C ALA A 102 -11.66 -4.56 44.90
N SER A 103 -12.49 -3.55 44.61
CA SER A 103 -13.17 -2.71 45.61
C SER A 103 -14.55 -3.24 46.03
N ARG A 104 -14.93 -4.43 45.56
CA ARG A 104 -16.14 -5.17 45.95
C ARG A 104 -15.73 -6.50 46.56
#